data_AF-W6N2H5-F1
#
_entry.id   AF-W6N2H5-F1
#
_cell.length_a   1.000
_cell.length_b   1.000
_cell.length_c   1.000
_cell.angle_alpha   90.00
_cell.angle_beta   90.00
_cell.angle_gamma   90.00
#
_symmetry.space_group_name_H-M   'P 1'
#
loop_
_entity.id
_entity.type
_entity.pdbx_description
1 polymer ?
#
loop_
_entity_poly.entity_id
_entity_poly.type
_entity_poly.pdbx_seq_one_letter_code
_entity_poly.pdbx_strand_id
1 'polypeptide(L)' 'MMGKIIDSSNTEATVAFCDGSTVNISTSYLPCNFKTGDNINIELSNTNMTGRGHTNISSPPIC' A
#
# COMPACT_ATOMS: atom_id res chain seq x y z
N MET A 1 6.02 -6.71 6.79
CA MET A 1 6.75 -7.61 5.89
C MET A 1 7.57 -6.76 4.94
N MET A 2 8.86 -7.02 4.80
CA MET A 2 9.75 -6.23 3.94
C MET A 2 9.62 -6.68 2.49
N GLY A 3 9.29 -5.75 1.60
CA GLY A 3 9.18 -6.00 0.17
C GLY A 3 9.93 -4.96 -0.64
N LYS A 4 10.16 -5.26 -1.92
CA LYS A 4 10.78 -4.36 -2.89
C LYS A 4 9.76 -3.99 -3.95
N ILE A 5 9.61 -2.71 -4.25
CA ILE A 5 8.75 -2.26 -5.35
C ILE A 5 9.42 -2.70 -6.65
N ILE A 6 8.75 -3.58 -7.41
CA ILE A 6 9.25 -4.09 -8.69
C ILE A 6 8.58 -3.42 -9.89
N ASP A 7 7.38 -2.88 -9.68
CA ASP A 7 6.65 -2.11 -10.67
C ASP A 7 5.73 -1.10 -9.97
N SER A 8 5.45 0.03 -10.62
CA SER A 8 4.51 1.00 -10.11
C SER A 8 3.80 1.78 -11.20
N SER A 9 2.49 1.89 -11.05
CA SER A 9 1.59 2.75 -11.81
C SER A 9 1.16 3.96 -10.96
N ASN A 10 0.35 4.86 -11.53
CA ASN A 10 -0.15 6.04 -10.80
C ASN A 10 -0.95 5.69 -9.53
N THR A 11 -1.72 4.60 -9.57
CA THR A 11 -2.69 4.23 -8.52
C THR A 11 -2.28 3.04 -7.67
N GLU A 12 -1.38 2.20 -8.21
CA GLU A 12 -1.02 0.90 -7.64
C GLU A 12 0.48 0.63 -7.82
N ALA A 13 1.06 -0.12 -6.91
CA ALA A 13 2.42 -0.63 -7.02
C ALA A 13 2.48 -2.13 -6.72
N THR A 14 3.33 -2.83 -7.46
CA THR A 14 3.61 -4.25 -7.25
C THR A 14 4.88 -4.40 -6.43
N VAL A 15 4.76 -5.13 -5.33
CA VAL A 15 5.80 -5.34 -4.35
C VAL A 15 6.15 -6.80 -4.29
N ALA A 16 7.41 -7.14 -4.54
CA ALA A 16 7.93 -8.49 -4.43
C ALA A 16 8.53 -8.72 -3.04
N PHE A 17 8.24 -9.88 -2.47
CA PHE A 17 8.79 -10.33 -1.21
C PHE A 17 9.91 -11.35 -1.41
N CYS A 18 10.74 -11.55 -0.38
CA CYS A 18 11.86 -12.51 -0.44
C CYS A 18 11.43 -13.97 -0.65
N ASP A 19 10.19 -14.30 -0.31
CA ASP A 19 9.60 -15.62 -0.53
C ASP A 19 9.20 -15.88 -2.00
N GLY A 20 9.25 -14.84 -2.86
CA GLY A 20 8.84 -14.91 -4.26
C GLY A 20 7.38 -14.52 -4.50
N SER A 21 6.58 -14.38 -3.44
CA SER A 21 5.25 -13.78 -3.53
C SER A 21 5.30 -12.30 -3.94
N THR A 22 4.25 -11.86 -4.66
CA THR A 22 4.04 -10.46 -5.02
C THR A 22 2.68 -9.98 -4.53
N VAL A 23 2.60 -8.73 -4.09
CA VAL A 23 1.33 -8.08 -3.76
C VAL A 23 1.17 -6.77 -4.51
N ASN A 24 -0.08 -6.45 -4.84
CA ASN A 24 -0.45 -5.14 -5.33
C ASN A 24 -1.00 -4.32 -4.16
N ILE A 25 -0.45 -3.12 -3.99
CA ILE A 25 -0.92 -2.16 -2.98
C ILE A 25 -1.20 -0.83 -3.67
N SER A 26 -2.19 -0.09 -3.15
CA SER A 26 -2.44 1.26 -3.67
C SER A 26 -1.26 2.17 -3.32
N THR A 27 -0.89 3.05 -4.26
CA THR A 27 0.13 4.08 -4.05
C THR A 27 -0.22 5.04 -2.92
N SER A 28 -1.49 5.11 -2.52
CA SER A 28 -1.96 5.85 -1.34
C SER A 28 -1.37 5.36 -0.02
N TYR A 29 -0.93 4.09 0.04
CA TYR A 29 -0.28 3.49 1.21
C TYR A 29 1.26 3.58 1.13
N LEU A 30 1.79 4.15 0.05
CA LEU A 30 3.22 4.33 -0.15
C LEU A 30 3.65 5.75 0.29
N PRO A 31 4.91 5.91 0.72
CA PRO A 31 5.46 7.23 0.97
C PRO A 31 5.46 8.06 -0.33
N CYS A 32 5.18 9.37 -0.25
CA CYS A 32 4.98 10.26 -1.41
C CYS A 32 6.12 10.28 -2.45
N ASN A 33 7.31 9.76 -2.12
CA ASN A 33 8.49 9.72 -2.99
C ASN A 33 8.95 8.29 -3.29
N PHE A 34 8.03 7.31 -3.24
CA PHE A 34 8.37 5.93 -3.59
C PHE A 34 8.81 5.83 -5.05
N LYS A 35 9.75 4.93 -5.34
CA LYS A 35 10.13 4.55 -6.71
C LYS A 35 10.30 3.04 -6.83
N THR A 36 10.23 2.55 -8.07
CA THR A 36 10.66 1.19 -8.40
C THR A 36 12.09 0.96 -7.91
N GLY A 37 12.31 -0.15 -7.23
CA GLY A 37 13.57 -0.51 -6.61
C GLY A 37 13.65 -0.22 -5.11
N ASP A 38 12.76 0.62 -4.57
CA ASP A 38 12.76 0.92 -3.13
C ASP A 38 12.31 -0.27 -2.31
N ASN A 39 12.93 -0.40 -1.14
CA ASN A 39 12.51 -1.34 -0.10
C ASN A 39 11.51 -0.65 0.82
N ILE A 40 10.37 -1.28 0.99
CA ILE A 40 9.28 -0.78 1.84
C ILE A 40 8.90 -1.83 2.87
N ASN A 41 8.61 -1.35 4.07
CA ASN A 41 7.97 -2.18 5.09
C ASN A 41 6.46 -2.06 4.93
N ILE A 42 5.82 -3.13 4.47
CA ILE A 42 4.36 -3.19 4.47
C ILE A 42 3.95 -3.70 5.84
N GLU A 43 3.48 -2.81 6.71
CA GLU A 43 2.66 -3.24 7.84
C GLU A 43 1.30 -3.65 7.28
N LEU A 44 1.13 -4.96 7.10
CA LEU A 44 -0.20 -5.57 7.02
C LEU A 44 -0.83 -5.40 8.40
N SER A 45 -1.29 -4.19 8.69
CA SER A 45 -2.12 -3.97 9.86
C SER A 45 -3.35 -4.86 9.64
N ASN A 46 -3.59 -5.78 10.57
CA ASN A 46 -4.73 -6.67 10.61
C ASN A 46 -6.02 -5.84 10.82
N THR A 47 -6.32 -4.88 9.95
CA THR A 47 -7.68 -4.41 9.77
C THR A 47 -8.43 -5.56 9.11
N ASN A 48 -9.02 -6.38 9.97
CA ASN A 48 -10.12 -7.26 9.66
C ASN A 48 -10.94 -6.69 8.50
N MET A 49 -10.81 -7.29 7.31
CA MET A 49 -11.91 -7.29 6.35
C MET A 49 -13.04 -8.14 6.93
N THR A 50 -13.67 -7.66 8.00
CA THR A 50 -15.05 -8.03 8.35
C THR A 50 -15.95 -7.03 7.66
N GLY A 51 -16.80 -7.56 6.79
CA GLY A 51 -17.53 -6.79 5.80
C GLY A 51 -18.53 -5.76 6.35
N ARG A 52 -19.00 -4.92 5.41
CA ARG A 52 -20.17 -4.04 5.45
C ARG A 52 -20.32 -3.13 6.69
N GLY A 53 -20.12 -1.82 6.45
CA GLY A 53 -20.92 -0.78 7.10
C GLY A 53 -20.13 0.26 7.89
N HIS A 54 -19.63 1.29 7.21
CA HIS A 54 -19.69 2.72 7.58
C HIS A 54 -18.60 3.49 6.84
N THR A 55 -18.99 4.23 5.80
CA THR A 55 -18.19 5.34 5.28
C THR A 55 -18.24 6.48 6.31
N ASN A 56 -17.27 6.54 7.21
CA ASN A 56 -16.98 7.80 7.89
C ASN A 56 -16.18 8.66 6.92
N ILE A 57 -16.91 9.43 6.10
CA ILE A 57 -16.34 10.51 5.30
C ILE A 57 -16.03 11.64 6.30
N SER A 58 -14.89 11.56 7.01
CA SER A 58 -14.34 12.76 7.63
C SER A 58 -13.50 13.45 6.55
N SER A 59 -14.07 14.51 5.99
CA SER A 59 -13.44 15.44 5.06
C SER A 59 -11.99 15.75 5.46
N PRO A 60 -11.05 15.87 4.50
CA PRO A 60 -9.76 16.45 4.83
C PRO A 60 -9.94 17.92 5.24
N PRO A 61 -9.25 18.42 6.28
CA PRO A 61 -9.13 19.86 6.45
C PRO A 61 -8.35 20.43 5.26
N ILE A 62 -8.92 21.47 4.66
CA ILE A 62 -8.33 22.27 3.59
C ILE A 62 -7.10 22.95 4.19
N CYS A 63 -5.91 22.65 3.67
CA CYS A 63 -4.70 23.47 3.76
C CYS A 63 -3.92 23.29 2.45
#